data_AF-A0A953Q002-F1
#
_entry.id   AF-A0A953Q002-F1
#
_cell.length_a   1.000
_cell.length_b   1.000
_cell.length_c   1.000
_cell.angle_alpha   90.00
_cell.angle_beta   90.00
_cell.angle_gamma   90.00
#
_symmetry.space_group_name_H-M   'P 1'
#
loop_
_entity.id
_entity.type
_entity.pdbx_description
1 polymer ?
#
loop_
_entity_poly.entity_id
_entity_poly.type
_entity_poly.pdbx_seq_one_letter_code
_entity_poly.pdbx_strand_id
1 'polypeptide(L)'
;MAGAIFFDYNDYRTIYGDKGVGVLKQRVHGVVDVYGGRKPSFEVLRRECSPVENLQITSQGGALSATVRSRRQLPMYPLDGYTLRWIVYGFDDLPMEKYEAPLPRLDPRQTTTVRLSYREKKPTRVQVDVLRPTGFSAVTVWWKP
;
A
#
# COMPACT_ATOMS: atom_id res chain seq x y z
N MET A 1 -16.26 15.15 -11.10
CA MET A 1 -16.14 13.74 -11.50
C MET A 1 -16.43 12.88 -10.27
N ALA A 2 -17.37 11.94 -10.33
CA ALA A 2 -17.84 11.19 -9.15
C ALA A 2 -17.04 9.91 -8.85
N GLY A 3 -16.27 9.40 -9.81
CA GLY A 3 -15.45 8.19 -9.67
C GLY A 3 -15.02 7.64 -11.03
N ALA A 4 -14.32 6.50 -11.00
CA ALA A 4 -13.94 5.74 -12.18
C ALA A 4 -14.02 4.24 -11.87
N ILE A 5 -14.27 3.42 -12.89
CA ILE A 5 -14.29 1.96 -12.79
C ILE A 5 -13.16 1.43 -13.67
N PHE A 6 -12.35 0.53 -13.11
CA PHE A 6 -11.33 -0.17 -13.86
C PHE A 6 -11.93 -1.43 -14.50
N PHE A 7 -11.74 -1.60 -15.80
CA PHE A 7 -12.14 -2.79 -16.53
C PHE A 7 -10.89 -3.48 -17.12
N ASP A 8 -10.58 -4.73 -16.76
CA ASP A 8 -11.26 -5.65 -15.82
C ASP A 8 -10.31 -6.20 -14.75
N TYR A 9 -10.90 -6.79 -13.70
CA TYR A 9 -10.10 -7.29 -12.58
C TYR A 9 -9.42 -8.62 -12.91
N ASN A 10 -10.19 -9.59 -13.44
CA ASN A 10 -9.74 -10.95 -13.72
C ASN A 10 -9.75 -11.24 -15.21
N ASP A 11 -8.75 -11.99 -15.67
CA ASP A 11 -8.90 -12.80 -16.87
C ASP A 11 -10.02 -13.82 -16.67
N TYR A 12 -10.73 -14.15 -17.75
CA TYR A 12 -11.86 -15.07 -17.68
C TYR A 12 -11.92 -15.99 -18.89
N ARG A 13 -12.49 -17.18 -18.67
CA ARG A 13 -12.76 -18.16 -19.72
C ARG A 13 -14.00 -17.76 -20.50
N THR A 14 -13.95 -17.94 -21.82
CA THR A 14 -15.07 -17.65 -22.71
C THR A 14 -14.89 -18.39 -24.03
N ILE A 15 -16.00 -18.84 -24.62
CA ILE A 15 -16.01 -19.47 -25.96
C ILE A 15 -15.51 -18.51 -27.07
N TYR A 16 -15.56 -17.20 -26.81
CA TYR A 16 -15.07 -16.13 -27.68
C TYR A 16 -13.67 -15.63 -27.32
N GLY A 17 -12.88 -16.41 -26.58
CA GLY A 17 -11.51 -16.07 -26.20
C GLY A 17 -10.54 -16.10 -27.38
N ASP A 18 -9.52 -15.26 -27.33
CA ASP A 18 -8.45 -15.13 -28.34
C ASP A 18 -7.18 -15.93 -27.96
N LYS A 19 -7.13 -16.47 -26.74
CA LYS A 19 -6.08 -17.37 -26.24
C LYS A 19 -6.69 -18.70 -25.78
N GLY A 20 -5.94 -19.79 -25.86
CA GLY A 20 -6.38 -21.14 -25.46
C GLY A 20 -7.14 -21.90 -26.55
N VAL A 21 -7.54 -23.15 -26.26
CA VAL A 21 -8.21 -24.06 -27.21
C VAL A 21 -9.47 -24.66 -26.60
N GLY A 22 -10.55 -24.75 -27.39
CA GLY A 22 -11.82 -25.34 -26.95
C GLY A 22 -12.39 -24.66 -25.71
N VAL A 23 -12.73 -25.47 -24.69
CA VAL A 23 -13.26 -24.99 -23.40
C VAL A 23 -12.24 -24.22 -22.56
N LEU A 24 -10.96 -24.24 -22.94
CA LEU A 24 -9.88 -23.51 -22.27
C LEU A 24 -9.63 -22.14 -22.90
N LYS A 25 -10.49 -21.68 -23.83
CA LYS A 25 -10.40 -20.33 -24.37
C LYS A 25 -10.60 -19.26 -23.30
N GLN A 26 -9.84 -18.17 -23.40
CA GLN A 26 -9.85 -17.06 -22.44
C GLN A 26 -9.61 -15.70 -23.08
N ARG A 27 -10.02 -14.63 -22.37
CA ARG A 27 -9.62 -13.24 -22.61
C ARG A 27 -8.58 -12.84 -21.57
N VAL A 28 -7.48 -12.26 -22.03
CA VAL A 28 -6.35 -11.86 -21.16
C VAL A 28 -6.28 -10.34 -21.09
N HIS A 29 -7.08 -9.75 -20.21
CA HIS A 29 -7.17 -8.30 -20.03
C HIS A 29 -6.99 -7.87 -18.57
N GLY A 30 -7.24 -8.77 -17.61
CA GLY A 30 -7.32 -8.44 -16.21
C GLY A 30 -5.98 -8.15 -15.56
N VAL A 31 -6.01 -7.53 -14.39
CA VAL A 31 -4.83 -7.40 -13.51
C VAL A 31 -4.49 -8.68 -12.74
N VAL A 32 -5.39 -9.64 -12.76
CA VAL A 32 -5.24 -10.98 -12.18
C VAL A 32 -5.53 -12.03 -13.26
N ASP A 33 -4.77 -13.13 -13.28
CA ASP A 33 -5.01 -14.24 -14.20
C ASP A 33 -6.22 -15.11 -13.81
N VAL A 34 -6.55 -16.09 -14.65
CA VAL A 34 -7.70 -16.99 -14.48
C VAL A 34 -7.63 -17.86 -13.22
N TYR A 35 -6.46 -17.96 -12.58
CA TYR A 35 -6.22 -18.72 -11.35
C TYR A 35 -6.08 -17.83 -10.12
N GLY A 36 -6.28 -16.51 -10.25
CA GLY A 36 -6.11 -15.58 -9.13
C GLY A 36 -4.67 -15.08 -8.94
N GLY A 37 -3.76 -15.41 -9.85
CA GLY A 37 -2.38 -14.92 -9.86
C GLY A 37 -2.30 -13.44 -10.20
N ARG A 38 -1.68 -12.64 -9.34
CA ARG A 38 -1.50 -11.19 -9.56
C ARG A 38 -0.49 -10.94 -10.67
N LYS A 39 -0.87 -10.15 -11.67
CA LYS A 39 0.06 -9.63 -12.70
C LYS A 39 0.74 -8.37 -12.20
N PRO A 40 1.86 -7.91 -12.80
CA PRO A 40 2.51 -6.66 -12.39
C PRO A 40 1.58 -5.44 -12.40
N SER A 41 0.60 -5.40 -13.32
CA SER A 41 -0.42 -4.34 -13.39
C SER A 41 -1.33 -4.28 -12.17
N PHE A 42 -1.44 -5.35 -11.37
CA PHE A 42 -2.17 -5.35 -10.10
C PHE A 42 -1.59 -4.33 -9.12
N GLU A 43 -0.27 -4.26 -8.98
CA GLU A 43 0.36 -3.33 -8.05
C GLU A 43 0.20 -1.88 -8.50
N VAL A 44 0.19 -1.64 -9.82
CA VAL A 44 -0.13 -0.32 -10.38
C VAL A 44 -1.56 0.06 -10.03
N LEU A 45 -2.55 -0.81 -10.28
CA LEU A 45 -3.94 -0.56 -9.91
C LEU A 45 -4.11 -0.36 -8.40
N ARG A 46 -3.44 -1.17 -7.56
CA ARG A 46 -3.48 -1.05 -6.11
C ARG A 46 -2.98 0.32 -5.64
N ARG A 47 -1.92 0.84 -6.26
CA ARG A 47 -1.36 2.17 -5.95
C ARG A 47 -2.27 3.29 -6.46
N GLU A 48 -2.81 3.17 -7.67
CA GLU A 48 -3.70 4.18 -8.23
C GLU A 48 -5.04 4.27 -7.49
N CYS A 49 -5.55 3.13 -7.05
CA CYS A 49 -6.77 3.05 -6.24
C CYS A 49 -6.52 3.27 -4.74
N SER A 50 -5.32 3.68 -4.32
CA SER A 50 -5.02 3.98 -2.91
C SER A 50 -5.47 5.39 -2.54
N PRO A 51 -6.21 5.59 -1.42
CA PRO A 51 -6.55 6.91 -0.90
C PRO A 51 -5.36 7.63 -0.25
N VAL A 52 -4.22 6.95 -0.10
CA VAL A 52 -2.95 7.56 0.37
C VAL A 52 -2.22 8.16 -0.83
N GLU A 53 -2.00 9.47 -0.81
CA GLU A 53 -1.22 10.19 -1.83
C GLU A 53 0.27 9.96 -1.64
N ASN A 54 0.72 10.05 -0.40
CA ASN A 54 2.12 10.02 -0.04
C ASN A 54 2.31 9.55 1.40
N LEU A 55 3.38 8.80 1.62
CA LEU A 55 3.93 8.46 2.93
C LEU A 55 5.42 8.82 2.88
N GLN A 56 5.83 9.78 3.70
CA GLN A 56 7.21 10.25 3.74
C GLN A 56 7.80 10.06 5.14
N ILE A 57 9.02 9.54 5.20
CA ILE A 57 9.78 9.47 6.45
C ILE A 57 10.84 10.58 6.45
N THR A 58 10.93 11.31 7.55
CA THR A 58 11.96 12.33 7.78
C THR A 58 12.71 12.05 9.08
N SER A 59 14.03 12.26 9.08
CA SER A 59 14.86 12.23 10.28
C SER A 59 15.28 13.65 10.64
N GLN A 60 14.92 14.12 11.84
CA GLN A 60 15.35 15.41 12.37
C GLN A 60 15.89 15.21 13.78
N GLY A 61 17.15 15.59 14.02
CA GLY A 61 17.79 15.46 15.33
C GLY A 61 17.81 14.03 15.87
N GLY A 62 17.89 13.02 14.99
CA GLY A 62 17.84 11.60 15.35
C GLY A 62 16.43 11.04 15.62
N ALA A 63 15.38 11.86 15.54
CA ALA A 63 14.00 11.41 15.64
C ALA A 63 13.39 11.18 14.25
N LEU A 64 12.81 9.99 14.05
CA LEU A 64 12.05 9.70 12.84
C LEU A 64 10.59 10.13 12.97
N SER A 65 10.05 10.68 11.90
CA SER A 65 8.63 10.99 11.77
C SER A 65 8.10 10.52 10.43
N ALA A 66 6.89 9.95 10.42
CA ALA A 66 6.17 9.55 9.23
C ALA A 66 5.04 10.55 8.97
N THR A 67 5.01 11.13 7.77
CA THR A 67 3.96 12.03 7.32
C THR A 67 3.10 11.32 6.28
N VAL A 68 1.81 11.15 6.59
CA VAL A 68 0.80 10.51 5.73
C VAL A 68 -0.10 11.58 5.17
N ARG A 69 -0.31 11.58 3.85
CA ARG A 69 -1.20 12.51 3.15
C ARG A 69 -2.29 11.75 2.41
N SER A 70 -3.55 12.15 2.61
CA SER A 70 -4.68 11.64 1.83
C SER A 70 -4.73 12.29 0.45
N ARG A 71 -5.23 11.55 -0.55
CA ARG A 71 -5.29 12.00 -1.96
C ARG A 71 -6.12 13.27 -2.13
N ARG A 72 -5.61 14.14 -3.01
CA ARG A 72 -6.28 15.35 -3.51
C ARG A 72 -7.06 15.14 -4.80
N GLN A 73 -6.89 13.99 -5.44
CA GLN A 73 -7.56 13.56 -6.67
C GLN A 73 -8.18 12.17 -6.49
N LEU A 74 -8.87 11.65 -7.51
CA LEU A 74 -9.46 10.31 -7.42
C LEU A 74 -8.39 9.23 -7.15
N PRO A 75 -8.72 8.19 -6.37
CA PRO A 75 -9.90 8.08 -5.53
C PRO A 75 -9.80 8.96 -4.27
N MET A 76 -10.85 9.72 -3.98
CA MET A 76 -10.88 10.74 -2.93
C MET A 76 -11.88 10.38 -1.84
N TYR A 77 -11.47 9.53 -0.90
CA TYR A 77 -12.30 9.12 0.24
C TYR A 77 -11.49 9.12 1.55
N PRO A 78 -12.15 9.20 2.73
CA PRO A 78 -11.45 9.29 4.00
C PRO A 78 -10.56 8.07 4.28
N LEU A 79 -9.38 8.32 4.86
CA LEU A 79 -8.57 7.31 5.52
C LEU A 79 -9.14 7.10 6.92
N ASP A 80 -10.03 6.13 7.06
CA ASP A 80 -10.67 5.80 8.33
C ASP A 80 -10.34 4.36 8.78
N GLY A 81 -10.03 4.19 10.06
CA GLY A 81 -9.59 2.91 10.64
C GLY A 81 -8.22 2.40 10.17
N TYR A 82 -7.37 3.25 9.60
CA TYR A 82 -6.03 2.86 9.16
C TYR A 82 -5.05 2.80 10.34
N THR A 83 -4.04 1.93 10.22
CA THR A 83 -2.98 1.77 11.22
C THR A 83 -1.65 2.11 10.59
N LEU A 84 -0.83 2.92 11.27
CA LEU A 84 0.57 3.09 10.93
C LEU A 84 1.38 2.03 11.65
N ARG A 85 2.14 1.21 10.90
CA ARG A 85 3.06 0.22 11.44
C ARG A 85 4.48 0.63 11.10
N TRP A 86 5.42 0.45 12.05
CA TRP A 86 6.83 0.49 11.72
C TRP A 86 7.58 -0.71 12.30
N ILE A 87 8.48 -1.27 11.49
CA ILE A 87 9.34 -2.41 11.85
C ILE A 87 10.77 -1.92 11.74
N VAL A 88 11.51 -2.04 12.84
CA VAL A 88 12.91 -1.64 12.92
C VAL A 88 13.78 -2.85 12.73
N TYR A 89 14.64 -2.78 11.71
CA TYR A 89 15.63 -3.79 11.40
C TYR A 89 16.98 -3.37 11.96
N GLY A 90 17.75 -4.34 12.45
CA GLY A 90 19.03 -4.10 13.11
C GLY A 90 20.07 -5.13 12.72
N PHE A 91 20.63 -5.80 13.72
CA PHE A 91 21.66 -6.83 13.54
C PHE A 91 21.28 -7.84 12.47
N ASP A 92 22.15 -8.00 11.46
CA ASP A 92 21.98 -8.92 10.33
C ASP A 92 20.64 -8.76 9.57
N ASP A 93 20.12 -7.53 9.51
CA ASP A 93 18.82 -7.21 8.88
C ASP A 93 17.65 -8.04 9.41
N LEU A 94 17.72 -8.42 10.68
CA LEU A 94 16.62 -9.06 11.38
C LEU A 94 15.67 -8.00 11.97
N PRO A 95 14.35 -8.28 12.03
CA PRO A 95 13.38 -7.39 12.67
C PRO A 95 13.60 -7.41 14.19
N MET A 96 14.04 -6.29 14.76
CA MET A 96 14.30 -6.13 16.19
C MET A 96 13.06 -5.69 16.94
N GLU A 97 12.32 -4.74 16.37
CA GLU A 97 11.16 -4.12 17.02
C GLU A 97 10.02 -3.94 16.03
N LYS A 98 8.78 -4.06 16.52
CA LYS A 98 7.57 -3.82 15.76
C LYS A 98 6.64 -2.95 16.60
N TYR A 99 6.10 -1.91 15.98
CA TYR A 99 5.15 -1.00 16.58
C TYR A 99 3.98 -0.72 15.64
N GLU A 100 2.83 -0.43 16.24
CA GLU A 100 1.61 -0.05 15.55
C GLU A 100 0.94 1.09 16.31
N ALA A 101 0.41 2.07 15.58
CA ALA A 101 -0.39 3.15 16.13
C ALA A 101 -1.58 3.43 15.20
N PRO A 102 -2.79 3.64 15.73
CA PRO A 102 -3.93 4.03 14.90
C PRO A 102 -3.64 5.40 14.26
N LEU A 103 -3.92 5.53 12.97
CA LEU A 103 -3.94 6.85 12.34
C LEU A 103 -5.26 7.53 12.71
N PRO A 104 -5.24 8.84 13.02
CA PRO A 104 -6.49 9.59 13.10
C PRO A 104 -7.19 9.53 11.74
N ARG A 105 -8.52 9.62 11.75
CA ARG A 105 -9.28 9.76 10.51
C ARG A 105 -8.76 10.96 9.73
N LEU A 106 -8.41 10.75 8.46
CA LEU A 106 -8.04 11.83 7.54
C LEU A 106 -9.10 11.94 6.46
N ASP A 107 -9.84 13.02 6.46
CA ASP A 107 -10.64 13.39 5.29
C ASP A 107 -9.69 13.70 4.11
N PRO A 108 -10.20 13.69 2.87
CA PRO A 108 -9.35 13.98 1.72
C PRO A 108 -8.59 15.30 1.82
N ARG A 109 -7.39 15.34 1.24
CA ARG A 109 -6.45 16.48 1.26
C ARG A 109 -5.82 16.80 2.62
N GLN A 110 -6.15 16.05 3.67
CA GLN A 110 -5.52 16.20 4.98
C GLN A 110 -4.17 15.47 5.06
N THR A 111 -3.38 15.89 6.03
CA THR A 111 -2.07 15.31 6.34
C THR A 111 -1.99 15.09 7.85
N THR A 112 -1.32 14.03 8.27
CA THR A 112 -0.92 13.83 9.67
C THR A 112 0.54 13.39 9.75
N THR A 113 1.17 13.71 10.87
CA THR A 113 2.54 13.32 11.16
C THR A 113 2.58 12.55 12.47
N VAL A 114 3.21 11.39 12.44
CA VAL A 114 3.38 10.50 13.59
C VAL A 114 4.87 10.37 13.86
N ARG A 115 5.27 10.61 15.12
CA ARG A 115 6.64 10.37 15.56
C ARG A 115 6.87 8.87 15.73
N LEU A 116 7.93 8.35 15.12
CA LEU A 116 8.32 6.94 15.20
C LEU A 116 9.35 6.79 16.31
N SER A 117 8.94 6.20 17.43
CA SER A 117 9.82 5.87 18.54
C SER A 117 10.25 4.41 18.47
N TYR A 118 11.52 4.15 18.77
CA TYR A 118 12.12 2.82 18.86
C TYR A 118 13.36 2.87 19.78
N ARG A 119 13.83 1.70 20.23
CA ARG A 119 14.93 1.57 21.20
C ARG A 119 16.25 1.12 20.57
N GLU A 120 16.20 0.50 19.41
CA GLU A 120 17.35 -0.02 18.69
C GLU A 120 18.39 1.08 18.44
N LYS A 121 19.63 0.81 18.84
CA LYS A 121 20.72 1.79 18.81
C LYS A 121 21.38 1.86 17.44
N LYS A 122 21.39 0.76 16.69
CA LYS A 122 22.02 0.65 15.37
C LYS A 122 21.04 0.08 14.35
N PRO A 123 19.94 0.79 14.04
CA PRO A 123 18.99 0.33 13.04
C PRO A 123 19.67 0.31 11.66
N THR A 124 19.46 -0.75 10.87
CA THR A 124 19.93 -0.85 9.47
C THR A 124 18.90 -0.28 8.50
N ARG A 125 17.61 -0.47 8.80
CA ARG A 125 16.49 0.14 8.08
C ARG A 125 15.23 0.14 8.94
N VAL A 126 14.28 1.01 8.59
CA VAL A 126 12.94 1.02 9.17
C VAL A 126 11.92 0.89 8.05
N GLN A 127 11.10 -0.15 8.11
CA GLN A 127 9.91 -0.28 7.27
C GLN A 127 8.79 0.52 7.91
N VAL A 128 8.08 1.34 7.13
CA VAL A 128 6.85 2.01 7.59
C VAL A 128 5.72 1.68 6.63
N ASP A 129 4.62 1.18 7.17
CA ASP A 129 3.43 0.79 6.43
C ASP A 129 2.22 1.59 6.90
N VAL A 130 1.40 2.02 5.96
CA VAL A 130 0.02 2.43 6.23
C VAL A 130 -0.88 1.24 5.92
N LEU A 131 -1.37 0.57 6.96
CA LEU A 131 -2.24 -0.60 6.85
C LEU A 131 -3.70 -0.18 6.77
N ARG A 132 -4.41 -0.80 5.83
CA ARG A 132 -5.88 -0.71 5.72
C ARG A 132 -6.55 -1.43 6.89
N PRO A 133 -7.83 -1.15 7.18
CA PRO A 133 -8.62 -1.96 8.12
C PRO A 133 -8.63 -3.46 7.81
N THR A 134 -8.41 -3.83 6.54
CA THR A 134 -8.29 -5.23 6.08
C THR A 134 -6.95 -5.89 6.41
N GLY A 135 -6.02 -5.17 7.04
CA GLY A 135 -4.68 -5.66 7.39
C GLY A 135 -3.64 -5.58 6.27
N PHE A 136 -4.05 -5.32 5.02
CA PHE A 136 -3.13 -5.15 3.90
C PHE A 136 -2.54 -3.74 3.84
N SER A 137 -1.27 -3.63 3.43
CA SER A 137 -0.62 -2.34 3.24
C SER A 137 -1.25 -1.57 2.06
N ALA A 138 -1.61 -0.31 2.31
CA ALA A 138 -1.94 0.66 1.29
C ALA A 138 -0.66 1.22 0.64
N VAL A 139 0.36 1.51 1.45
CA VAL A 139 1.68 1.96 1.01
C VAL A 139 2.73 1.54 2.03
N THR A 140 3.90 1.16 1.54
CA THR A 140 5.07 0.81 2.33
C THR A 140 6.24 1.65 1.83
N VAL A 141 6.96 2.28 2.75
CA VAL A 141 8.22 2.97 2.45
C VAL A 141 9.30 2.55 3.43
N TRP A 142 10.54 2.79 3.04
CA TRP A 142 11.72 2.39 3.79
C TRP A 142 12.55 3.62 4.12
N TRP A 143 13.02 3.69 5.36
CA TRP A 143 14.06 4.61 5.77
C TRP A 143 15.34 3.82 6.02
N LYS A 144 16.47 4.42 5.64
CA LYS A 144 17.82 3.96 5.96
C LYS A 144 18.57 5.12 6.64
N PRO A 145 19.37 4.87 7.69
CA PRO A 145 20.18 5.88 8.35
C PRO A 145 21.15 6.59 7.41
#